data_AF-A0A2I0IKS4-F1
#
_entry.id   AF-A0A2I0IKS4-F1
#
_cell.length_a   1.000
_cell.length_b   1.000
_cell.length_c   1.000
_cell.angle_alpha   90.00
_cell.angle_beta   90.00
_cell.angle_gamma   90.00
#
_symmetry.space_group_name_H-M   'P 1'
#
loop_
_entity.id
_entity.type
_entity.pdbx_description
1 polymer ?
#
loop_
_entity_poly.entity_id
_entity_poly.type
_entity_poly.pdbx_seq_one_letter_code
_entity_poly.pdbx_strand_id
1 'polypeptide(L)' 'LSHVFSSVRRDLNFIDHTSDLGWKEQQRIQPIVVDPGLYLARRSQIFQATPKRSTPDAFKVFT' A
#
# COMPACT_ATOMS: atom_id res chain seq x y z
N LEU A 1 -9.11 18.92 25.76
CA LEU A 1 -8.23 18.53 24.64
C LEU A 1 -8.74 18.99 23.26
N SER A 2 -10.05 19.19 23.02
CA SER A 2 -10.55 19.66 21.70
C SER A 2 -10.44 21.17 21.42
N HIS A 3 -10.25 22.05 22.41
CA HIS A 3 -10.13 23.51 22.16
C HIS A 3 -8.88 23.87 21.35
N VAL A 4 -7.79 23.10 21.46
CA VAL A 4 -6.52 23.40 20.78
C VAL A 4 -6.65 23.32 19.26
N PHE A 5 -7.54 22.48 18.74
CA PHE A 5 -7.77 22.32 17.31
C PHE A 5 -8.83 23.28 16.74
N SER A 6 -9.43 24.15 17.56
CA SER A 6 -10.49 25.08 17.10
C SER A 6 -9.97 26.16 16.15
N SER A 7 -8.68 26.51 16.25
CA SER A 7 -7.99 27.46 15.37
C SER A 7 -7.40 26.82 14.10
N VAL A 8 -7.44 25.49 14.00
CA VAL A 8 -6.95 24.77 12.83
C VAL A 8 -8.01 24.84 11.74
N ARG A 9 -7.61 25.22 10.52
CA ARG A 9 -8.53 25.28 9.39
C ARG A 9 -9.14 23.90 9.12
N ARG A 10 -10.46 23.87 8.90
CA ARG A 10 -11.22 22.63 8.68
C ARG A 10 -10.92 21.94 7.35
N ASP A 11 -10.22 22.61 6.45
CA ASP A 11 -9.81 22.09 5.14
C ASP A 11 -8.34 21.60 5.12
N LEU A 12 -7.67 21.57 6.27
CA LEU A 12 -6.37 20.93 6.41
C LEU A 12 -6.54 19.41 6.36
N ASN A 13 -5.86 18.79 5.39
CA ASN A 13 -5.70 17.34 5.31
C ASN A 13 -4.23 17.01 5.57
N PHE A 14 -3.98 16.02 6.42
CA PHE A 14 -2.63 15.52 6.73
C PHE A 14 -2.20 14.37 5.79
N ILE A 15 -2.81 14.33 4.60
CA ILE A 15 -2.48 13.33 3.59
C ILE A 15 -1.29 13.88 2.80
N ASP A 16 -0.11 13.36 3.09
CA ASP A 16 1.06 13.61 2.26
C ASP A 16 0.95 12.76 0.99
N HIS A 17 1.07 13.40 -0.17
CA HIS A 17 1.04 12.74 -1.47
C HIS A 17 2.44 12.76 -2.06
N THR A 18 3.32 11.94 -1.48
CA THR A 18 4.69 11.82 -1.98
C THR A 18 4.82 10.61 -2.90
N SER A 19 5.63 10.77 -3.94
CA SER A 19 6.09 9.63 -4.74
C SER A 19 7.42 9.06 -4.24
N ASP A 20 7.94 9.57 -3.12
CA ASP A 20 9.05 8.96 -2.40
C ASP A 20 8.50 7.82 -1.53
N LEU A 21 8.55 6.60 -2.09
CA LEU A 21 7.94 5.43 -1.48
C LEU A 21 8.79 4.84 -0.34
N GLY A 22 10.12 5.00 -0.37
CA GLY A 22 11.05 4.41 0.59
C GLY A 22 10.75 2.94 0.92
N TRP A 23 10.69 2.62 2.21
CA TRP A 23 10.40 1.25 2.69
C TRP A 23 9.01 0.73 2.28
N LYS A 24 8.05 1.62 1.98
CA LYS A 24 6.69 1.23 1.58
C LYS A 24 6.69 0.53 0.23
N GLU A 25 7.61 0.87 -0.68
CA GLU A 25 7.71 0.21 -1.99
C GLU A 25 7.92 -1.30 -1.85
N GLN A 26 8.93 -1.66 -1.04
CA GLN A 26 9.31 -3.05 -0.80
C GLN A 26 8.23 -3.85 -0.06
N GLN A 27 7.43 -3.20 0.78
CA GLN A 27 6.41 -3.86 1.62
C GLN A 27 5.00 -3.82 1.03
N ARG A 28 4.69 -2.90 0.12
CA ARG A 28 3.33 -2.69 -0.39
C ARG A 28 3.19 -2.86 -1.90
N ILE A 29 4.26 -2.66 -2.68
CA ILE A 29 4.19 -2.69 -4.15
C ILE A 29 4.79 -3.98 -4.72
N GLN A 30 5.95 -4.37 -4.19
CA GLN A 30 6.73 -5.51 -4.67
C GLN A 30 6.29 -6.91 -4.18
N PRO A 31 5.53 -7.10 -3.07
CA PRO A 31 5.04 -8.42 -2.71
C PRO A 31 4.09 -9.01 -3.75
N ILE A 32 4.15 -10.33 -3.93
CA ILE A 32 3.24 -11.10 -4.77
C ILE A 32 2.32 -11.91 -3.85
N VAL A 33 1.01 -11.71 -3.99
CA VAL A 33 -0.01 -12.47 -3.24
C VAL A 33 -0.50 -13.62 -4.11
N VAL A 34 -0.49 -14.82 -3.54
CA VAL A 34 -0.89 -16.06 -4.21
C VAL A 34 -2.19 -16.56 -3.57
N ASP A 35 -3.22 -16.74 -4.40
CA ASP A 35 -4.52 -17.30 -3.99
C ASP A 35 -4.74 -18.68 -4.63
N PRO A 36 -4.55 -19.79 -3.87
CA PRO A 36 -4.78 -21.15 -4.34
C PRO A 36 -6.20 -21.44 -4.85
N GLY A 37 -7.19 -20.66 -4.44
CA GLY A 37 -8.54 -20.73 -4.98
C GLY A 37 -8.60 -20.33 -6.45
N LEU A 38 -7.76 -19.38 -6.88
CA LEU A 38 -7.70 -18.91 -8.25
C LEU A 38 -6.84 -19.79 -9.16
N TYR A 39 -5.68 -20.27 -8.70
CA TYR A 39 -4.74 -21.00 -9.57
C TYR A 39 -4.75 -22.53 -9.42
N LEU A 40 -5.25 -23.08 -8.31
CA LEU A 40 -5.32 -24.55 -8.07
C LEU A 40 -6.73 -25.08 -7.85
N ALA A 41 -7.76 -24.21 -7.86
CA ALA A 41 -9.13 -24.54 -7.46
C ALA A 41 -9.21 -25.27 -6.10
N ARG A 42 -8.20 -25.07 -5.24
CA ARG A 42 -8.11 -25.66 -3.91
C ARG A 42 -8.31 -24.57 -2.87
N ARG A 43 -9.20 -24.81 -1.90
CA ARG A 43 -9.35 -23.91 -0.76
C ARG A 43 -8.20 -24.14 0.23
N SER A 44 -7.23 -23.25 0.21
CA SER A 44 -6.17 -23.13 1.23
C SER A 44 -5.88 -21.65 1.48
N GLN A 45 -5.11 -21.35 2.54
CA GLN A 45 -4.78 -19.97 2.89
C GLN A 45 -4.04 -19.23 1.76
N ILE A 46 -4.38 -17.96 1.60
CA ILE A 46 -3.63 -17.00 0.80
C ILE A 46 -2.28 -16.76 1.47
N PHE A 47 -1.22 -16.66 0.68
CA PHE A 47 0.13 -16.40 1.18
C PHE A 47 0.91 -15.47 0.24
N GLN A 48 2.00 -14.90 0.76
CA GLN A 48 2.94 -14.12 -0.06
C GLN A 48 4.03 -15.04 -0.61
N ALA A 49 4.31 -14.91 -1.90
CA ALA A 49 5.42 -15.64 -2.51
C ALA A 49 6.77 -15.15 -1.98
N THR A 50 7.76 -16.06 -1.92
CA THR A 50 9.15 -15.71 -1.60
C THR A 50 9.76 -14.70 -2.60
N PRO A 51 9.62 -14.87 -3.94
CA PRO A 51 10.10 -13.87 -4.88
C PRO A 51 9.23 -12.62 -4.87
N LYS A 52 9.87 -11.47 -5.07
CA LYS A 52 9.23 -10.17 -5.24
C LYS A 52 9.19 -9.78 -6.71
N ARG A 53 8.16 -9.03 -7.11
CA ARG A 53 8.11 -8.42 -8.44
C ARG A 53 8.86 -7.08 -8.44
N SER A 54 9.26 -6.63 -9.63
CA SER A 54 9.72 -5.26 -9.84
C SER A 54 8.58 -4.27 -9.62
N THR A 55 8.94 -3.02 -9.32
CA THR A 55 7.99 -1.91 -9.26
C THR A 55 7.44 -1.64 -10.67
N PRO A 56 6.11 -1.52 -10.85
CA PRO A 56 5.53 -1.17 -12.14
C PRO A 56 6.01 0.19 -12.64
N ASP A 57 6.31 0.29 -13.93
CA ASP A 57 6.75 1.51 -14.62
C ASP A 57 5.63 2.18 -15.44
N ALA A 58 4.53 1.45 -15.68
CA ALA A 58 3.39 1.95 -16.44
C ALA A 58 2.58 3.07 -15.73
N PHE A 59 2.74 3.25 -14.42
CA PHE A 59 2.04 4.28 -13.64
C PHE A 59 2.86 4.73 -12.43
N LYS A 60 2.55 5.92 -11.92
CA LYS A 60 3.19 6.49 -10.74
C LYS A 60 2.36 6.25 -9.48
N VAL A 61 3.00 5.78 -8.42
CA VAL A 61 2.38 5.54 -7.11
C VAL A 61 2.60 6.75 -6.21
N PHE A 62 1.57 7.12 -5.44
CA PHE A 62 1.61 8.15 -4.42
C PHE A 62 1.08 7.57 -3.10
N THR A 63 1.75 7.85 -1.97
CA THR A 63 1.42 7.30 -0.65
C THR A 63 1.91 8.21 0.49
#